data_AF-A0A382LDW0-F1
#
_entry.id   AF-A0A382LDW0-F1
#
_cell.length_a   1.000
_cell.length_b   1.000
_cell.length_c   1.000
_cell.angle_alpha   90.00
_cell.angle_beta   90.00
_cell.angle_gamma   90.00
#
_symmetry.space_group_name_H-M   'P 1'
#
loop_
_entity.id
_entity.type
_entity.pdbx_description
1 polymer ?
#
loop_
_entity_poly.entity_id
_entity_poly.type
_entity_poly.pdbx_seq_one_letter_code
_entity_poly.pdbx_strand_id
1 'polypeptide(L)'
;YGPQQNADAEIARKVANHLRVPWSYVITSGQRARALLGSKLLEDYWNFADGLCAVPNHQDLIPLTTLLETGKIPSDVVVVNGQTGDFITGGHIPATFARAEVVRTSTLLEAIITKHYGLWRNLMTTKNLSVIGSRIRSQLELEPSLVDLTGAEAAALFELWEYRERQAKYIVNGQRIYDFLGLRWDLPLWDRGFVTLWRDMTLNAKYNQTLYRDWLESWDYRGVFTDISSRITAWPTFASNTLLPFALALRLTIGRSNRDRLFRYLNYFDRFSDHYKVFGFRTFARHAQILRNPASLYTKAWLEYNGIQLNSLASY
;
A
#
# COMPACT_ATOMS: atom_id res chain seq x y z
N TYR A 1 -10.02 -11.46 2.96
CA TYR A 1 -10.45 -11.81 1.59
C TYR A 1 -9.23 -11.84 0.67
N GLY A 2 -9.34 -12.36 -0.55
CA GLY A 2 -8.25 -12.38 -1.52
C GLY A 2 -8.24 -13.64 -2.39
N PRO A 3 -7.14 -13.90 -3.14
CA PRO A 3 -7.03 -15.09 -3.97
C PRO A 3 -7.04 -16.38 -3.14
N GLN A 4 -7.36 -17.51 -3.76
CA GLN A 4 -7.30 -18.81 -3.09
C GLN A 4 -5.89 -19.05 -2.49
N GLN A 5 -5.83 -19.58 -1.26
CA GLN A 5 -4.59 -19.80 -0.50
C GLN A 5 -3.76 -18.51 -0.21
N ASN A 6 -4.45 -17.38 0.00
CA ASN A 6 -3.78 -16.14 0.42
C ASN A 6 -3.18 -16.29 1.84
N ALA A 7 -1.89 -15.93 1.98
CA ALA A 7 -1.15 -16.06 3.23
C ALA A 7 -1.66 -15.10 4.33
N ASP A 8 -2.07 -13.88 3.96
CA ASP A 8 -2.63 -12.91 4.90
C ASP A 8 -3.96 -13.43 5.50
N ALA A 9 -4.80 -14.07 4.68
CA ALA A 9 -6.05 -14.69 5.11
C ALA A 9 -5.82 -15.88 6.05
N GLU A 10 -4.77 -16.66 5.84
CA GLU A 10 -4.40 -17.77 6.73
C GLU A 10 -3.93 -17.26 8.11
N ILE A 11 -3.17 -16.17 8.16
CA ILE A 11 -2.83 -15.53 9.44
C ILE A 11 -4.08 -14.98 10.11
N ALA A 12 -4.96 -14.29 9.37
CA ALA A 12 -6.22 -13.79 9.91
C ALA A 12 -7.09 -14.92 10.49
N ARG A 13 -7.12 -16.10 9.85
CA ARG A 13 -7.80 -17.30 10.36
C ARG A 13 -7.21 -17.78 11.68
N LYS A 14 -5.88 -17.82 11.80
CA LYS A 14 -5.18 -18.21 13.03
C LYS A 14 -5.50 -17.25 14.17
N VAL A 15 -5.42 -15.94 13.92
CA VAL A 15 -5.79 -14.89 14.90
C VAL A 15 -7.24 -15.04 15.34
N ALA A 16 -8.17 -15.22 14.39
CA ALA A 16 -9.58 -15.35 14.71
C ALA A 16 -9.89 -16.61 15.53
N ASN A 17 -9.28 -17.75 15.18
CA ASN A 17 -9.42 -18.99 15.94
C ASN A 17 -8.85 -18.85 17.35
N HIS A 18 -7.69 -18.22 17.49
CA HIS A 18 -7.03 -17.98 18.77
C HIS A 18 -7.89 -17.11 19.70
N LEU A 19 -8.48 -16.05 19.15
CA LEU A 19 -9.38 -15.14 19.86
C LEU A 19 -10.81 -15.69 20.01
N ARG A 20 -11.13 -16.81 19.36
CA ARG A 20 -12.46 -17.44 19.30
C ARG A 20 -13.54 -16.50 18.75
N VAL A 21 -13.20 -15.74 17.71
CA VAL A 21 -14.15 -14.86 17.01
C VAL A 21 -14.59 -15.47 15.68
N PRO A 22 -15.83 -15.21 15.21
CA PRO A 22 -16.28 -15.68 13.91
C PRO A 22 -15.36 -15.21 12.79
N TRP A 23 -15.05 -16.13 11.87
CA TRP A 23 -14.18 -15.84 10.73
C TRP A 23 -14.82 -16.33 9.44
N SER A 24 -14.78 -15.48 8.41
CA SER A 24 -15.27 -15.79 7.08
C SER A 24 -14.26 -15.36 6.04
N TYR A 25 -14.01 -16.24 5.07
CA TYR A 25 -13.13 -15.94 3.95
C TYR A 25 -13.90 -15.70 2.66
N VAL A 26 -13.67 -14.53 2.06
CA VAL A 26 -14.16 -14.20 0.73
C VAL A 26 -13.05 -14.44 -0.27
N ILE A 27 -13.22 -15.49 -1.08
CA ILE A 27 -12.34 -15.79 -2.19
C ILE A 27 -12.73 -14.89 -3.36
N THR A 28 -11.80 -14.06 -3.82
CA THR A 28 -12.01 -13.20 -4.99
C THR A 28 -11.90 -14.04 -6.26
N SER A 29 -12.96 -14.08 -7.07
CA SER A 29 -12.94 -14.81 -8.35
C SER A 29 -12.31 -13.96 -9.46
N GLY A 30 -11.48 -14.60 -10.29
CA GLY A 30 -10.89 -13.92 -11.45
C GLY A 30 -11.94 -13.46 -12.48
N GLN A 31 -13.10 -14.12 -12.51
CA GLN A 31 -14.23 -13.73 -13.35
C GLN A 31 -14.87 -12.43 -12.84
N ARG A 32 -15.18 -12.33 -11.54
CA ARG A 32 -15.74 -11.12 -10.94
C ARG A 32 -14.75 -9.95 -11.00
N ALA A 33 -13.46 -10.23 -10.82
CA ALA A 33 -12.40 -9.26 -11.04
C ALA A 33 -12.43 -8.68 -12.47
N ARG A 34 -12.48 -9.52 -13.49
CA ARG A 34 -12.57 -9.05 -14.89
C ARG A 34 -13.85 -8.28 -15.18
N ALA A 35 -14.97 -8.70 -14.60
CA ALA A 35 -16.26 -8.04 -14.77
C ALA A 35 -16.32 -6.65 -14.10
N LEU A 36 -15.39 -6.32 -13.20
CA LEU A 36 -15.35 -5.00 -12.56
C LEU A 36 -14.94 -3.90 -13.55
N LEU A 37 -14.02 -4.19 -14.46
CA LEU A 37 -13.54 -3.20 -15.42
C LEU A 37 -14.65 -2.87 -16.43
N GLY A 38 -15.01 -1.59 -16.54
CA GLY A 38 -16.12 -1.14 -17.38
C GLY A 38 -17.52 -1.42 -16.78
N SER A 39 -17.58 -1.80 -15.50
CA SER A 39 -18.86 -1.89 -14.80
C SER A 39 -19.33 -0.53 -14.30
N LYS A 40 -20.64 -0.31 -14.30
CA LYS A 40 -21.26 0.87 -13.69
C LYS A 40 -20.89 1.02 -12.21
N LEU A 41 -20.73 -0.09 -11.49
CA LEU A 41 -20.27 -0.09 -10.09
C LEU A 41 -18.92 0.60 -9.92
N LEU A 42 -17.95 0.30 -10.79
CA LEU A 42 -16.62 0.90 -10.72
C LEU A 42 -16.65 2.38 -11.08
N GLU A 43 -17.43 2.77 -12.09
CA GLU A 43 -17.59 4.16 -12.51
C GLU A 43 -18.26 4.99 -11.42
N ASP A 44 -19.35 4.50 -10.84
CA ASP A 44 -20.07 5.17 -9.75
C ASP A 44 -19.15 5.31 -8.53
N TYR A 45 -18.35 4.28 -8.21
CA TYR A 45 -17.37 4.36 -7.12
C TYR A 45 -16.24 5.36 -7.42
N TRP A 46 -15.74 5.42 -8.66
CA TRP A 46 -14.73 6.39 -9.05
C TRP A 46 -15.22 7.82 -8.87
N ASN A 47 -16.39 8.13 -9.43
CA ASN A 47 -17.04 9.44 -9.33
C ASN A 47 -17.34 9.81 -7.87
N PHE A 48 -17.69 8.83 -7.04
CA PHE A 48 -17.88 9.06 -5.63
C PHE A 48 -16.55 9.39 -4.94
N ALA A 49 -15.52 8.56 -5.09
CA ALA A 49 -14.38 8.48 -4.16
C ALA A 49 -13.13 9.27 -4.55
N ASP A 50 -12.93 9.68 -5.81
CA ASP A 50 -11.62 10.21 -6.25
C ASP A 50 -11.22 11.55 -5.58
N GLY A 51 -12.21 12.39 -5.28
CA GLY A 51 -12.01 13.73 -4.74
C GLY A 51 -11.01 14.58 -5.54
N LEU A 52 -10.75 14.22 -6.80
CA LEU A 52 -9.67 14.75 -7.66
C LEU A 52 -8.28 14.82 -7.01
N CYS A 53 -8.05 14.07 -5.93
CA CYS A 53 -6.83 14.14 -5.13
C CYS A 53 -6.06 12.81 -5.07
N ALA A 54 -6.75 11.69 -5.32
CA ALA A 54 -6.15 10.37 -5.45
C ALA A 54 -7.01 9.44 -6.30
N VAL A 55 -6.39 8.44 -6.91
CA VAL A 55 -7.14 7.34 -7.53
C VAL A 55 -7.77 6.51 -6.41
N PRO A 56 -9.08 6.24 -6.44
CA PRO A 56 -9.75 5.46 -5.39
C PRO A 56 -9.11 4.11 -5.16
N ASN A 57 -9.15 3.62 -3.92
CA ASN A 57 -8.64 2.30 -3.57
C ASN A 57 -9.67 1.22 -3.97
N HIS A 58 -9.26 0.22 -4.74
CA HIS A 58 -10.12 -0.86 -5.24
C HIS A 58 -10.11 -2.13 -4.40
N GLN A 59 -9.23 -2.21 -3.40
CA GLN A 59 -8.93 -3.43 -2.66
C GLN A 59 -10.18 -4.09 -2.10
N ASP A 60 -11.06 -3.28 -1.54
CA ASP A 60 -12.18 -3.78 -0.75
C ASP A 60 -13.49 -3.87 -1.58
N LEU A 61 -13.50 -3.37 -2.82
CA LEU A 61 -14.76 -3.16 -3.57
C LEU A 61 -15.46 -4.48 -3.87
N ILE A 62 -14.73 -5.42 -4.48
CA ILE A 62 -15.25 -6.75 -4.80
C ILE A 62 -15.61 -7.55 -3.54
N PRO A 63 -14.73 -7.68 -2.52
CA PRO A 63 -15.05 -8.50 -1.36
C PRO A 63 -16.22 -7.95 -0.55
N LEU A 64 -16.32 -6.65 -0.33
CA LEU A 64 -17.42 -6.07 0.45
C LEU A 64 -18.76 -6.15 -0.29
N THR A 65 -18.79 -5.84 -1.59
CA THR A 65 -20.02 -6.02 -2.40
C THR A 65 -20.47 -7.47 -2.40
N THR A 66 -19.54 -8.42 -2.49
CA THR A 66 -19.87 -9.85 -2.40
C THR A 66 -20.47 -10.20 -1.02
N LEU A 67 -19.92 -9.68 0.07
CA LEU A 67 -20.44 -9.94 1.42
C LEU A 67 -21.85 -9.39 1.61
N LEU A 68 -22.12 -8.19 1.11
CA LEU A 68 -23.42 -7.54 1.16
C LEU A 68 -24.46 -8.29 0.32
N GLU A 69 -24.14 -8.58 -0.96
CA GLU A 69 -25.04 -9.30 -1.87
C GLU A 69 -25.38 -10.72 -1.37
N THR A 70 -24.46 -11.37 -0.68
CA THR A 70 -24.68 -12.73 -0.13
C THR A 70 -25.28 -12.73 1.28
N GLY A 71 -25.57 -11.56 1.85
CA GLY A 71 -26.10 -11.44 3.21
C GLY A 71 -25.15 -11.96 4.30
N LYS A 72 -23.84 -12.06 4.01
CA LYS A 72 -22.83 -12.56 4.95
C LYS A 72 -22.43 -11.52 6.00
N ILE A 73 -22.67 -10.25 5.72
CA ILE A 73 -22.59 -9.18 6.71
C ILE A 73 -23.92 -8.41 6.70
N PRO A 74 -24.45 -8.04 7.87
CA PRO A 74 -25.55 -7.08 7.97
C PRO A 74 -25.18 -5.72 7.36
N SER A 75 -26.19 -4.93 6.97
CA SER A 75 -25.97 -3.56 6.48
C SER A 75 -25.67 -2.55 7.60
N ASP A 76 -25.93 -2.89 8.86
CA ASP A 76 -25.75 -2.02 10.03
C ASP A 76 -24.42 -2.26 10.78
N VAL A 77 -23.48 -2.96 10.16
CA VAL A 77 -22.15 -3.22 10.74
C VAL A 77 -21.27 -1.97 10.77
N VAL A 78 -20.29 -1.99 11.67
CA VAL A 78 -19.15 -1.05 11.69
C VAL A 78 -17.90 -1.81 11.26
N VAL A 79 -17.25 -1.35 10.20
CA VAL A 79 -15.97 -1.91 9.76
C VAL A 79 -14.84 -1.24 10.53
N VAL A 80 -14.03 -2.03 11.23
CA VAL A 80 -12.85 -1.55 11.96
C VAL A 80 -11.61 -2.20 11.36
N ASN A 81 -10.61 -1.39 10.99
CA ASN A 81 -9.36 -1.91 10.44
C ASN A 81 -8.12 -1.23 11.03
N GLY A 82 -6.96 -1.84 10.77
CA GLY A 82 -5.66 -1.40 11.30
C GLY A 82 -4.84 -0.55 10.33
N GLN A 83 -5.47 0.09 9.33
CA GLN A 83 -4.74 1.00 8.44
C GLN A 83 -4.07 2.11 9.25
N THR A 84 -3.06 2.75 8.67
CA THR A 84 -2.28 3.89 9.22
C THR A 84 -1.36 3.58 10.41
N GLY A 85 -1.59 2.50 11.15
CA GLY A 85 -0.81 2.16 12.35
C GLY A 85 0.68 1.96 12.09
N ASP A 86 1.04 1.32 10.98
CA ASP A 86 2.44 1.09 10.58
C ASP A 86 3.20 2.40 10.32
N PHE A 87 2.51 3.39 9.74
CA PHE A 87 3.04 4.73 9.53
C PHE A 87 3.14 5.52 10.83
N ILE A 88 2.04 5.65 11.58
CA ILE A 88 1.98 6.49 12.79
C ILE A 88 3.01 6.04 13.82
N THR A 89 3.25 4.74 13.93
CA THR A 89 4.22 4.18 14.88
C THR A 89 5.66 4.17 14.36
N GLY A 90 5.95 4.79 13.22
CA GLY A 90 7.31 5.00 12.71
C GLY A 90 7.89 3.87 11.84
N GLY A 91 7.06 2.95 11.34
CA GLY A 91 7.48 1.88 10.43
C GLY A 91 7.90 2.34 9.04
N HIS A 92 7.66 3.61 8.74
CA HIS A 92 7.88 4.22 7.44
C HIS A 92 9.12 5.11 7.36
N ILE A 93 9.77 5.37 8.51
CA ILE A 93 10.93 6.24 8.64
C ILE A 93 12.14 5.58 7.95
N PRO A 94 12.79 6.26 6.99
CA PRO A 94 14.01 5.76 6.36
C PRO A 94 15.16 5.53 7.35
N ALA A 95 15.87 4.41 7.20
CA ALA A 95 17.01 4.05 8.04
C ALA A 95 18.14 5.10 8.02
N THR A 96 18.27 5.84 6.92
CA THR A 96 19.24 6.93 6.77
C THR A 96 18.99 8.05 7.76
N PHE A 97 17.73 8.38 8.06
CA PHE A 97 17.39 9.47 8.98
C PHE A 97 17.59 9.07 10.44
N ALA A 98 17.35 7.79 10.76
CA ALA A 98 17.54 7.27 12.12
C ALA A 98 19.02 7.11 12.53
N ARG A 99 19.95 7.06 11.57
CA ARG A 99 21.37 6.75 11.82
C ARG A 99 22.32 7.91 11.57
N ALA A 100 21.88 8.93 10.82
CA ALA A 100 22.73 10.05 10.45
C ALA A 100 22.51 11.22 11.41
N GLU A 101 23.60 11.84 11.84
CA GLU A 101 23.55 13.10 12.58
C GLU A 101 23.06 14.24 11.68
N VAL A 102 23.55 14.26 10.44
CA VAL A 102 23.20 15.25 9.41
C VAL A 102 22.62 14.55 8.18
N VAL A 103 21.50 15.06 7.70
CA VAL A 103 20.78 14.61 6.49
C VAL A 103 20.61 15.81 5.57
N ARG A 104 21.04 15.66 4.31
CA ARG A 104 20.81 16.71 3.32
C ARG A 104 19.34 16.79 2.92
N THR A 105 18.85 18.00 2.66
CA THR A 105 17.52 18.23 2.10
C THR A 105 17.30 17.43 0.80
N SER A 106 18.33 17.26 -0.03
CA SER A 106 18.25 16.42 -1.24
C SER A 106 17.96 14.95 -0.91
N THR A 107 18.53 14.40 0.17
CA THR A 107 18.27 13.03 0.63
C THR A 107 16.84 12.87 1.14
N LEU A 108 16.29 13.88 1.82
CA LEU A 108 14.87 13.91 2.19
C LEU A 108 13.96 13.83 0.95
N LEU A 109 14.20 14.70 -0.04
CA LEU A 109 13.42 14.73 -1.28
C LEU A 109 13.52 13.41 -2.05
N GLU A 110 14.73 12.86 -2.17
CA GLU A 110 14.97 11.57 -2.83
C GLU A 110 14.22 10.42 -2.15
N ALA A 111 14.21 10.39 -0.81
CA ALA A 111 13.48 9.37 -0.05
C ALA A 111 11.97 9.44 -0.31
N ILE A 112 11.39 10.65 -0.31
CA ILE A 112 9.96 10.86 -0.62
C ILE A 112 9.66 10.41 -2.05
N ILE A 113 10.43 10.89 -3.02
CA ILE A 113 10.27 10.59 -4.45
C ILE A 113 10.34 9.08 -4.70
N THR A 114 11.40 8.44 -4.22
CA THR A 114 11.65 7.02 -4.45
C THR A 114 10.54 6.16 -3.85
N LYS A 115 10.05 6.52 -2.65
CA LYS A 115 9.00 5.76 -1.97
C LYS A 115 7.62 5.99 -2.57
N HIS A 116 7.28 7.22 -2.98
CA HIS A 116 5.88 7.59 -3.27
C HIS A 116 5.58 7.94 -4.73
N TYR A 117 6.56 8.29 -5.56
CA TYR A 117 6.34 8.73 -6.94
C TYR A 117 6.73 7.69 -8.00
N GLY A 118 7.13 6.50 -7.59
CA GLY A 118 7.58 5.42 -8.50
C GLY A 118 6.49 4.49 -9.04
N LEU A 119 5.24 4.95 -9.21
CA LEU A 119 4.14 4.08 -9.66
C LEU A 119 4.35 3.55 -11.09
N TRP A 120 4.91 4.38 -11.96
CA TRP A 120 5.27 4.05 -13.34
C TRP A 120 6.74 4.41 -13.59
N ARG A 121 7.61 3.40 -13.71
CA ARG A 121 9.07 3.60 -13.80
C ARG A 121 9.48 4.48 -14.99
N ASN A 122 8.77 4.36 -16.11
CA ASN A 122 9.03 5.13 -17.33
C ASN A 122 8.63 6.60 -17.22
N LEU A 123 7.86 6.99 -16.19
CA LEU A 123 7.50 8.40 -15.93
C LEU A 123 8.47 9.08 -14.95
N MET A 124 9.43 8.35 -14.37
CA MET A 124 10.47 8.92 -13.50
C MET A 124 11.59 9.57 -14.33
N THR A 125 11.23 10.49 -15.23
CA THR A 125 12.18 11.25 -16.06
C THR A 125 12.82 12.38 -15.25
N THR A 126 14.02 12.83 -15.61
CA THR A 126 14.69 13.96 -14.93
C THR A 126 13.80 15.20 -14.84
N LYS A 127 13.03 15.49 -15.89
CA LYS A 127 12.08 16.61 -15.94
C LYS A 127 10.96 16.46 -14.90
N ASN A 128 10.25 15.32 -14.91
CA ASN A 128 9.19 15.02 -13.94
C ASN A 128 9.72 15.03 -12.51
N LEU A 129 10.89 14.45 -12.27
CA LEU A 129 11.51 14.43 -10.94
C LEU A 129 11.87 15.84 -10.45
N SER A 130 12.32 16.73 -11.33
CA SER A 130 12.57 18.13 -10.98
C SER A 130 11.28 18.86 -10.59
N VAL A 131 10.20 18.69 -11.35
CA VAL A 131 8.89 19.30 -11.05
C VAL A 131 8.35 18.78 -9.71
N ILE A 132 8.41 17.47 -9.50
CA ILE A 132 7.98 16.84 -8.24
C ILE A 132 8.83 17.33 -7.06
N GLY A 133 10.16 17.40 -7.22
CA GLY A 133 11.07 17.88 -6.19
C GLY A 133 10.75 19.32 -5.74
N SER A 134 10.52 20.23 -6.69
CA SER A 134 10.11 21.60 -6.40
C SER A 134 8.76 21.66 -5.68
N ARG A 135 7.80 20.83 -6.08
CA ARG A 135 6.49 20.74 -5.42
C ARG A 135 6.61 20.26 -3.98
N ILE A 136 7.36 19.19 -3.73
CA ILE A 136 7.58 18.66 -2.37
C ILE A 136 8.24 19.73 -1.49
N ARG A 137 9.26 20.42 -2.01
CA ARG A 137 9.94 21.51 -1.31
C ARG A 137 8.96 22.60 -0.88
N SER A 138 8.07 23.03 -1.79
CA SER A 138 7.03 24.01 -1.49
C SER A 138 6.00 23.51 -0.47
N GLN A 139 5.55 22.25 -0.57
CA GLN A 139 4.58 21.65 0.37
C GLN A 139 5.12 21.52 1.80
N LEU A 140 6.43 21.39 1.94
CA LEU A 140 7.15 21.32 3.20
C LEU A 140 7.71 22.68 3.66
N GLU A 141 7.45 23.74 2.90
CA GLU A 141 7.88 25.11 3.23
C GLU A 141 9.40 25.19 3.47
N LEU A 142 10.18 24.42 2.70
CA LEU A 142 11.63 24.35 2.88
C LEU A 142 12.32 25.50 2.15
N GLU A 143 12.96 26.36 2.93
CA GLU A 143 13.76 27.47 2.42
C GLU A 143 14.82 27.00 1.41
N PRO A 144 15.07 27.74 0.31
CA PRO A 144 16.09 27.38 -0.67
C PRO A 144 17.49 27.23 -0.07
N SER A 145 17.79 28.01 0.97
CA SER A 145 19.07 27.99 1.70
C SER A 145 19.21 26.82 2.69
N LEU A 146 18.13 26.09 2.98
CA LEU A 146 18.17 24.96 3.89
C LEU A 146 18.80 23.74 3.20
N VAL A 147 20.07 23.48 3.55
CA VAL A 147 20.86 22.39 2.97
C VAL A 147 20.87 21.15 3.85
N ASP A 148 21.00 21.34 5.16
CA ASP A 148 21.25 20.28 6.13
C ASP A 148 20.17 20.28 7.22
N LEU A 149 19.80 19.08 7.63
CA LEU A 149 18.82 18.77 8.68
C LEU A 149 19.45 17.79 9.65
N THR A 150 19.03 17.79 10.90
CA THR A 150 19.27 16.64 11.77
C THR A 150 18.46 15.42 11.29
N GLY A 151 18.88 14.22 11.69
CA GLY A 151 18.11 13.00 11.42
C GLY A 151 16.65 13.07 11.93
N ALA A 152 16.43 13.70 13.09
CA ALA A 152 15.10 13.91 13.67
C ALA A 152 14.24 14.88 12.85
N GLU A 153 14.79 16.01 12.40
CA GLU A 153 14.07 16.96 11.55
C GLU A 153 13.72 16.35 10.19
N ALA A 154 14.65 15.62 9.58
CA ALA A 154 14.40 14.92 8.31
C ALA A 154 13.30 13.85 8.46
N ALA A 155 13.30 13.08 9.55
CA ALA A 155 12.24 12.13 9.84
C ALA A 155 10.88 12.81 10.05
N ALA A 156 10.84 13.90 10.83
CA ALA A 156 9.62 14.64 11.10
C ALA A 156 9.03 15.26 9.81
N LEU A 157 9.87 15.85 8.94
CA LEU A 157 9.43 16.40 7.65
C LEU A 157 8.94 15.31 6.69
N PHE A 158 9.62 14.16 6.67
CA PHE A 158 9.19 13.00 5.89
C PHE A 158 7.81 12.49 6.35
N GLU A 159 7.64 12.31 7.67
CA GLU A 159 6.36 11.90 8.27
C GLU A 159 5.27 12.95 8.00
N LEU A 160 5.57 14.24 8.13
CA LEU A 160 4.63 15.33 7.84
C LEU A 160 4.15 15.31 6.39
N TRP A 161 5.07 15.15 5.43
CA TRP A 161 4.71 15.01 4.03
C TRP A 161 3.82 13.77 3.83
N GLU A 162 4.21 12.62 4.40
CA GLU A 162 3.46 11.38 4.22
C GLU A 162 2.06 11.46 4.85
N TYR A 163 1.94 12.09 6.02
CA TYR A 163 0.67 12.36 6.72
C TYR A 163 -0.27 13.19 5.84
N ARG A 164 0.22 14.32 5.31
CA ARG A 164 -0.56 15.26 4.48
C ARG A 164 -0.92 14.69 3.10
N GLU A 165 0.00 13.95 2.48
CA GLU A 165 -0.15 13.47 1.11
C GLU A 165 -0.67 12.04 1.07
N ARG A 166 0.16 11.03 1.39
CA ARG A 166 -0.24 9.63 1.24
C ARG A 166 -1.37 9.25 2.19
N GLN A 167 -1.22 9.55 3.49
CA GLN A 167 -2.15 9.02 4.49
C GLN A 167 -3.52 9.68 4.36
N ALA A 168 -3.59 11.01 4.38
CA ALA A 168 -4.85 11.72 4.23
C ALA A 168 -5.52 11.45 2.87
N LYS A 169 -4.80 11.61 1.75
CA LYS A 169 -5.41 11.59 0.41
C LYS A 169 -5.66 10.20 -0.15
N TYR A 170 -4.89 9.18 0.27
CA TYR A 170 -5.03 7.83 -0.28
C TYR A 170 -5.48 6.80 0.76
N ILE A 171 -4.93 6.80 1.97
CA ILE A 171 -5.26 5.77 2.98
C ILE A 171 -6.59 6.07 3.67
N VAL A 172 -6.75 7.27 4.23
CA VAL A 172 -8.01 7.71 4.87
C VAL A 172 -9.10 7.88 3.82
N ASN A 173 -8.80 8.50 2.67
CA ASN A 173 -9.76 8.53 1.55
C ASN A 173 -10.14 7.13 1.04
N GLY A 174 -9.27 6.13 1.19
CA GLY A 174 -9.57 4.75 0.85
C GLY A 174 -10.74 4.16 1.65
N GLN A 175 -11.08 4.74 2.81
CA GLN A 175 -12.23 4.33 3.61
C GLN A 175 -13.57 4.76 2.99
N ARG A 176 -13.57 5.67 2.00
CA ARG A 176 -14.78 6.10 1.27
C ARG A 176 -15.50 4.96 0.58
N ILE A 177 -14.84 3.81 0.42
CA ILE A 177 -15.50 2.59 -0.04
C ILE A 177 -16.60 2.12 0.91
N TYR A 178 -16.41 2.29 2.22
CA TYR A 178 -17.42 1.95 3.20
C TYR A 178 -18.60 2.93 3.09
N ASP A 179 -18.33 4.23 2.98
CA ASP A 179 -19.36 5.25 2.76
C ASP A 179 -20.17 4.98 1.48
N PHE A 180 -19.48 4.65 0.38
CA PHE A 180 -20.10 4.32 -0.91
C PHE A 180 -21.05 3.11 -0.79
N LEU A 181 -20.71 2.14 0.05
CA LEU A 181 -21.53 0.95 0.29
C LEU A 181 -22.55 1.13 1.41
N GLY A 182 -22.68 2.34 1.98
CA GLY A 182 -23.59 2.62 3.09
C GLY A 182 -23.17 1.99 4.43
N LEU A 183 -21.90 1.62 4.58
CA LEU A 183 -21.34 1.02 5.78
C LEU A 183 -20.74 2.08 6.70
N ARG A 184 -20.88 1.87 8.01
CA ARG A 184 -20.13 2.64 9.01
C ARG A 184 -18.71 2.08 9.12
N TRP A 185 -17.77 2.93 9.48
CA TRP A 185 -16.38 2.53 9.68
C TRP A 185 -15.70 3.32 10.79
N ASP A 186 -14.62 2.76 11.33
CA ASP A 186 -13.75 3.40 12.31
C ASP A 186 -12.28 3.08 12.04
N LEU A 187 -11.40 4.04 12.35
CA LEU A 187 -9.95 3.93 12.25
C LEU A 187 -9.29 4.26 13.60
N PRO A 188 -9.27 3.30 14.55
CA PRO A 188 -8.73 3.54 15.89
C PRO A 188 -7.27 4.01 15.90
N LEU A 189 -6.46 3.55 14.93
CA LEU A 189 -5.05 3.92 14.81
C LEU A 189 -4.82 5.28 14.16
N TRP A 190 -5.90 5.96 13.75
CA TRP A 190 -5.91 7.35 13.29
C TRP A 190 -6.58 8.30 14.30
N ASP A 191 -6.93 7.80 15.50
CA ASP A 191 -7.48 8.63 16.56
C ASP A 191 -6.52 9.75 16.96
N ARG A 192 -7.06 10.92 17.29
CA ARG A 192 -6.28 12.11 17.63
C ARG A 192 -5.34 11.85 18.81
N GLY A 193 -5.78 11.13 19.84
CA GLY A 193 -4.96 10.80 20.99
C GLY A 193 -3.78 9.91 20.60
N PHE A 194 -4.04 8.87 19.81
CA PHE A 194 -3.00 7.98 19.30
C PHE A 194 -1.99 8.72 18.41
N VAL A 195 -2.46 9.52 17.45
CA VAL A 195 -1.59 10.31 16.57
C VAL A 195 -0.77 11.33 17.37
N THR A 196 -1.37 11.99 18.38
CA THR A 196 -0.68 12.99 19.21
C THR A 196 0.46 12.34 20.02
N LEU A 197 0.20 11.18 20.63
CA LEU A 197 1.21 10.42 21.38
C LEU A 197 2.44 10.12 20.51
N TRP A 198 2.22 9.62 19.29
CA TRP A 198 3.31 9.24 18.39
C TRP A 198 3.97 10.44 17.70
N ARG A 199 3.25 11.54 17.47
CA ARG A 199 3.86 12.80 17.00
C ARG A 199 4.95 13.27 17.98
N ASP A 200 4.67 13.19 19.28
CA ASP A 200 5.54 13.72 20.33
C ASP A 200 6.64 12.73 20.77
N MET A 201 6.62 11.51 20.23
CA MET A 201 7.58 10.46 20.57
C MET A 201 8.94 10.68 19.90
N THR A 202 10.03 10.32 20.58
CA THR A 202 11.39 10.47 20.03
C THR A 202 11.61 9.58 18.80
N LEU A 203 12.50 10.02 17.89
CA LEU A 203 12.87 9.23 16.71
C LEU A 203 13.33 7.81 17.08
N ASN A 204 14.15 7.65 18.12
CA ASN A 204 14.67 6.34 18.53
C ASN A 204 13.57 5.40 19.01
N ALA A 205 12.58 5.92 19.75
CA ALA A 205 11.45 5.11 20.21
C ALA A 205 10.53 4.69 19.04
N LYS A 206 10.35 5.56 18.04
CA LYS A 206 9.50 5.29 16.87
C LYS A 206 10.15 4.46 15.79
N TYR A 207 11.45 4.62 15.59
CA TYR A 207 12.12 4.08 14.42
C TYR A 207 11.89 2.56 14.33
N ASN A 208 11.48 2.10 13.15
CA ASN A 208 11.05 0.74 12.92
C ASN A 208 9.99 0.29 13.93
N GLN A 209 9.06 1.11 14.40
CA GLN A 209 8.02 0.71 15.36
C GLN A 209 8.55 0.08 16.64
N THR A 210 9.73 0.48 17.12
CA THR A 210 10.42 -0.19 18.24
C THR A 210 9.56 -0.19 19.51
N LEU A 211 9.22 0.99 20.04
CA LEU A 211 8.38 1.10 21.24
C LEU A 211 7.00 0.44 21.05
N TYR A 212 6.45 0.49 19.83
CA TYR A 212 5.14 -0.08 19.56
C TYR A 212 5.19 -1.61 19.63
N ARG A 213 6.21 -2.24 19.04
CA ARG A 213 6.41 -3.69 19.14
C ARG A 213 6.70 -4.12 20.56
N ASP A 214 7.59 -3.42 21.26
CA ASP A 214 7.92 -3.74 22.66
C ASP A 214 6.66 -3.68 23.54
N TRP A 215 5.79 -2.70 23.30
CA TRP A 215 4.51 -2.60 23.98
C TRP A 215 3.55 -3.75 23.59
N LEU A 216 3.44 -4.10 22.32
CA LEU A 216 2.58 -5.22 21.88
C LEU A 216 3.05 -6.57 22.40
N GLU A 217 4.37 -6.80 22.45
CA GLU A 217 4.98 -8.03 22.99
C GLU A 217 4.85 -8.12 24.51
N SER A 218 4.85 -6.97 25.22
CA SER A 218 4.66 -6.96 26.68
C SER A 218 3.19 -7.01 27.10
N TRP A 219 2.30 -6.35 26.36
CA TRP A 219 0.85 -6.43 26.59
C TRP A 219 0.28 -7.78 26.16
N ASP A 220 0.77 -8.30 25.04
CA ASP A 220 0.49 -9.61 24.44
C ASP A 220 -0.96 -10.08 24.63
N TYR A 221 -1.90 -9.30 24.11
CA TYR A 221 -3.32 -9.56 24.35
C TYR A 221 -3.71 -10.98 23.95
N ARG A 222 -3.99 -11.79 24.98
CA ARG A 222 -4.31 -13.22 24.87
C ARG A 222 -3.28 -14.03 24.09
N GLY A 223 -2.00 -13.67 24.03
CA GLY A 223 -1.00 -14.45 23.27
C GLY A 223 -0.90 -14.13 21.78
N VAL A 224 -1.67 -13.15 21.26
CA VAL A 224 -1.75 -12.90 19.81
C VAL A 224 -0.41 -12.44 19.22
N PHE A 225 0.40 -11.72 20.00
CA PHE A 225 1.60 -11.08 19.46
C PHE A 225 2.84 -11.96 19.59
N THR A 226 2.87 -12.90 20.55
CA THR A 226 3.98 -13.85 20.72
C THR A 226 3.71 -15.22 20.10
N ASP A 227 2.49 -15.76 20.22
CA ASP A 227 2.20 -17.16 19.85
C ASP A 227 1.92 -17.33 18.36
N ILE A 228 1.51 -16.25 17.68
CA ILE A 228 1.15 -16.26 16.26
C ILE A 228 2.26 -15.62 15.44
N SER A 229 2.93 -16.42 14.62
CA SER A 229 3.93 -15.89 13.69
C SER A 229 3.29 -14.95 12.67
N SER A 230 3.84 -13.73 12.58
CA SER A 230 3.48 -12.71 11.59
C SER A 230 4.16 -12.91 10.22
N ARG A 231 4.90 -14.00 10.00
CA ARG A 231 5.61 -14.24 8.74
C ARG A 231 4.64 -14.55 7.61
N ILE A 232 4.51 -13.60 6.69
CA ILE A 232 3.71 -13.72 5.47
C ILE A 232 4.64 -14.03 4.29
N THR A 233 4.32 -15.07 3.51
CA THR A 233 4.97 -15.32 2.23
C THR A 233 4.21 -14.60 1.11
N ALA A 234 4.94 -13.93 0.21
CA ALA A 234 4.34 -13.22 -0.92
C ALA A 234 3.65 -14.16 -1.95
N TRP A 235 4.01 -15.44 -1.92
CA TRP A 235 3.52 -16.49 -2.81
C TRP A 235 2.74 -17.55 -2.03
N PRO A 236 1.74 -18.21 -2.67
CA PRO A 236 1.16 -19.43 -2.14
C PRO A 236 2.25 -20.47 -1.84
N THR A 237 2.09 -21.28 -0.79
CA THR A 237 3.12 -22.19 -0.27
C THR A 237 3.70 -23.14 -1.32
N PHE A 238 2.87 -23.62 -2.25
CA PHE A 238 3.33 -24.46 -3.36
C PHE A 238 4.20 -23.70 -4.37
N ALA A 239 3.83 -22.45 -4.66
CA ALA A 239 4.60 -21.58 -5.54
C ALA A 239 5.92 -21.15 -4.88
N SER A 240 5.97 -20.89 -3.57
CA SER A 240 7.25 -20.55 -2.90
C SER A 240 8.26 -21.69 -2.95
N ASN A 241 7.83 -22.94 -2.80
CA ASN A 241 8.72 -24.11 -2.77
C ASN A 241 9.33 -24.43 -4.14
N THR A 242 8.71 -23.97 -5.22
CA THR A 242 9.17 -24.21 -6.60
C THR A 242 9.85 -22.96 -7.20
N LEU A 243 9.31 -21.77 -6.93
CA LEU A 243 9.83 -20.52 -7.45
C LEU A 243 11.16 -20.13 -6.82
N LEU A 244 11.40 -20.43 -5.54
CA LEU A 244 12.64 -20.01 -4.87
C LEU A 244 13.89 -20.75 -5.41
N PRO A 245 13.89 -22.10 -5.53
CA PRO A 245 15.00 -22.82 -6.17
C PRO A 245 15.16 -22.44 -7.63
N PHE A 246 14.05 -22.26 -8.36
CA PHE A 246 14.06 -21.82 -9.75
C PHE A 246 14.63 -20.39 -9.92
N ALA A 247 14.30 -19.47 -9.00
CA ALA A 247 14.87 -18.11 -8.96
C ALA A 247 16.38 -18.14 -8.79
N LEU A 248 16.87 -19.01 -7.91
CA LEU A 248 18.29 -19.19 -7.63
C LEU A 248 19.01 -19.79 -8.84
N ALA A 249 18.44 -20.83 -9.46
CA ALA A 249 18.99 -21.42 -10.69
C ALA A 249 19.08 -20.39 -11.83
N LEU A 250 18.01 -19.64 -12.06
CA LEU A 250 18.00 -18.55 -13.07
C LEU A 250 18.98 -17.44 -12.73
N ARG A 251 19.15 -17.10 -11.45
CA ARG A 251 20.18 -16.12 -11.04
C ARG A 251 21.56 -16.56 -11.49
N LEU A 252 21.88 -17.85 -11.35
CA LEU A 252 23.18 -18.40 -11.69
C LEU A 252 23.39 -18.52 -13.21
N THR A 253 22.33 -18.78 -13.99
CA THR A 253 22.46 -18.99 -15.44
C THR A 253 22.32 -17.72 -16.28
N ILE A 254 21.34 -16.87 -16.00
CA ILE A 254 21.03 -15.67 -16.81
C ILE A 254 21.37 -14.36 -16.10
N GLY A 255 21.91 -14.44 -14.88
CA GLY A 255 22.26 -13.29 -14.06
C GLY A 255 21.06 -12.65 -13.34
N ARG A 256 21.37 -11.78 -12.38
CA ARG A 256 20.37 -11.13 -11.52
C ARG A 256 19.37 -10.28 -12.30
N SER A 257 19.84 -9.45 -13.21
CA SER A 257 18.99 -8.50 -13.96
C SER A 257 17.94 -9.21 -14.82
N ASN A 258 18.34 -10.23 -15.58
CA ASN A 258 17.41 -10.99 -16.44
C ASN A 258 16.42 -11.82 -15.63
N ARG A 259 16.87 -12.40 -14.50
CA ARG A 259 15.99 -13.08 -13.56
C ARG A 259 14.95 -12.12 -12.98
N ASP A 260 15.35 -10.94 -12.51
CA ASP A 260 14.42 -9.94 -11.98
C ASP A 260 13.43 -9.46 -13.06
N ARG A 261 13.87 -9.36 -14.33
CA ARG A 261 13.01 -9.07 -15.49
C ARG A 261 11.96 -10.14 -15.72
N LEU A 262 12.33 -11.42 -15.63
CA LEU A 262 11.39 -12.54 -15.77
C LEU A 262 10.40 -12.59 -14.59
N PHE A 263 10.90 -12.43 -13.37
CA PHE A 263 10.09 -12.50 -12.15
C PHE A 263 9.00 -11.41 -12.10
N ARG A 264 9.24 -10.25 -12.73
CA ARG A 264 8.18 -9.24 -12.90
C ARG A 264 6.93 -9.76 -13.60
N TYR A 265 7.05 -10.72 -14.53
CA TYR A 265 5.88 -11.34 -15.16
C TYR A 265 5.16 -12.33 -14.24
N LEU A 266 5.87 -12.91 -13.28
CA LEU A 266 5.29 -13.85 -12.34
C LEU A 266 4.36 -13.14 -11.35
N ASN A 267 4.58 -11.85 -11.06
CA ASN A 267 3.74 -11.06 -10.14
C ASN A 267 2.25 -11.13 -10.48
N TYR A 268 1.87 -11.47 -11.72
CA TYR A 268 0.48 -11.76 -12.07
C TYR A 268 -0.18 -12.85 -11.21
N PHE A 269 0.62 -13.76 -10.64
CA PHE A 269 0.20 -14.90 -9.85
C PHE A 269 0.54 -14.75 -8.35
N ASP A 270 1.00 -13.58 -7.91
CA ASP A 270 1.31 -13.34 -6.50
C ASP A 270 0.03 -13.10 -5.66
N ARG A 271 0.21 -12.66 -4.41
CA ARG A 271 -0.89 -12.32 -3.50
C ARG A 271 -1.86 -11.24 -4.01
N PHE A 272 -1.49 -10.46 -5.02
CA PHE A 272 -2.30 -9.45 -5.69
C PHE A 272 -2.87 -9.91 -7.04
N SER A 273 -2.84 -11.23 -7.32
CA SER A 273 -3.26 -11.77 -8.61
C SER A 273 -4.70 -11.40 -9.00
N ASP A 274 -5.60 -11.26 -8.04
CA ASP A 274 -6.97 -10.79 -8.24
C ASP A 274 -7.02 -9.37 -8.82
N HIS A 275 -6.19 -8.47 -8.32
CA HIS A 275 -6.09 -7.10 -8.84
C HIS A 275 -5.52 -7.06 -10.26
N TYR A 276 -4.52 -7.88 -10.58
CA TYR A 276 -4.02 -7.96 -11.96
C TYR A 276 -5.02 -8.62 -12.92
N LYS A 277 -5.80 -9.59 -12.43
CA LYS A 277 -6.83 -10.28 -13.22
C LYS A 277 -7.93 -9.34 -13.69
N VAL A 278 -8.19 -8.22 -13.01
CA VAL A 278 -9.10 -7.16 -13.50
C VAL A 278 -8.75 -6.72 -14.92
N PHE A 279 -7.45 -6.57 -15.23
CA PHE A 279 -6.97 -6.11 -16.53
C PHE A 279 -6.62 -7.24 -17.51
N GLY A 280 -6.52 -8.46 -17.00
CA GLY A 280 -6.11 -9.64 -17.76
C GLY A 280 -4.60 -9.72 -18.03
N PHE A 281 -4.13 -10.94 -18.30
CA PHE A 281 -2.68 -11.24 -18.45
C PHE A 281 -2.02 -10.46 -19.60
N ARG A 282 -2.70 -10.30 -20.74
CA ARG A 282 -2.14 -9.58 -21.89
C ARG A 282 -1.82 -8.12 -21.55
N THR A 283 -2.74 -7.43 -20.90
CA THR A 283 -2.55 -6.04 -20.47
C THR A 283 -1.45 -5.94 -19.43
N PHE A 284 -1.49 -6.81 -18.41
CA PHE A 284 -0.42 -6.87 -17.41
C PHE A 284 0.96 -7.10 -18.04
N ALA A 285 1.09 -8.10 -18.91
CA ALA A 285 2.37 -8.48 -19.52
C ALA A 285 2.98 -7.34 -20.37
N ARG A 286 2.16 -6.54 -21.05
CA ARG A 286 2.62 -5.32 -21.77
C ARG A 286 3.29 -4.30 -20.85
N HIS A 287 2.86 -4.24 -19.58
CA HIS A 287 3.32 -3.23 -18.62
C HIS A 287 4.18 -3.80 -17.48
N ALA A 288 4.37 -5.12 -17.39
CA ALA A 288 5.03 -5.79 -16.27
C ALA A 288 6.43 -5.24 -15.94
N GLN A 289 7.12 -4.69 -16.94
CA GLN A 289 8.46 -4.11 -16.78
C GLN A 289 8.45 -2.71 -16.14
N ILE A 290 7.38 -1.95 -16.35
CA ILE A 290 7.31 -0.52 -16.00
C ILE A 290 6.34 -0.22 -14.85
N LEU A 291 5.37 -1.11 -14.58
CA LEU A 291 4.48 -0.97 -13.43
C LEU A 291 5.21 -1.33 -12.12
N ARG A 292 4.77 -0.71 -11.02
CA ARG A 292 5.25 -1.03 -9.67
C ARG A 292 4.40 -2.12 -9.02
N ASN A 293 3.09 -2.00 -9.09
CA ASN A 293 2.11 -2.87 -8.45
C ASN A 293 0.74 -2.72 -9.17
N PRO A 294 -0.35 -3.37 -8.73
CA PRO A 294 -1.63 -3.26 -9.43
C PRO A 294 -2.21 -1.84 -9.45
N ALA A 295 -1.90 -1.00 -8.47
CA ALA A 295 -2.37 0.39 -8.43
C ALA A 295 -1.92 1.15 -9.68
N SER A 296 -0.79 0.79 -10.30
CA SER A 296 -0.37 1.36 -11.59
C SER A 296 -1.46 1.21 -12.66
N LEU A 297 -2.01 0.00 -12.81
CA LEU A 297 -3.01 -0.30 -13.83
C LEU A 297 -4.37 0.36 -13.51
N TYR A 298 -4.76 0.40 -12.24
CA TYR A 298 -5.96 1.15 -11.82
C TYR A 298 -5.82 2.64 -12.08
N THR A 299 -4.65 3.23 -11.80
CA THR A 299 -4.38 4.63 -12.13
C THR A 299 -4.46 4.88 -13.62
N LYS A 300 -3.89 4.00 -14.46
CA LYS A 300 -4.01 4.12 -15.91
C LYS A 300 -5.48 4.05 -16.37
N ALA A 301 -6.25 3.10 -15.86
CA ALA A 301 -7.66 2.97 -16.23
C ALA A 301 -8.51 4.16 -15.78
N TRP A 302 -8.27 4.67 -14.56
CA TRP A 302 -8.94 5.88 -14.07
C TRP A 302 -8.57 7.13 -14.89
N LEU A 303 -7.30 7.27 -15.30
CA LEU A 303 -6.88 8.35 -16.20
C LEU A 303 -7.59 8.25 -17.56
N GLU A 304 -7.65 7.06 -18.15
CA GLU A 304 -8.34 6.81 -19.42
C GLU A 304 -9.84 7.11 -19.33
N TYR A 305 -10.49 6.73 -18.23
CA TYR A 305 -11.88 7.09 -17.94
C TYR A 305 -12.11 8.61 -17.95
N ASN A 306 -11.14 9.37 -17.42
CA ASN A 306 -11.16 10.83 -17.40
C ASN A 306 -10.56 11.49 -18.66
N GLY A 307 -10.34 10.74 -19.74
CA GLY A 307 -9.82 11.28 -21.00
C GLY A 307 -8.33 11.67 -20.97
N ILE A 308 -7.57 11.24 -19.96
CA ILE A 308 -6.14 11.54 -19.81
C ILE A 308 -5.32 10.32 -20.25
N GLN A 309 -4.46 10.50 -21.24
CA GLN A 309 -3.55 9.44 -21.68
C GLN A 309 -2.30 9.40 -20.80
N LEU A 310 -1.97 8.24 -20.22
CA LEU A 310 -0.78 8.09 -19.37
C LEU A 310 0.52 8.56 -20.04
N ASN A 311 0.67 8.35 -21.35
CA ASN A 311 1.87 8.74 -22.09
C ASN A 311 2.02 10.27 -22.22
N SER A 312 0.95 11.06 -22.11
CA SER A 312 1.06 12.52 -22.11
C SER A 312 1.79 13.03 -20.86
N LEU A 313 1.80 12.25 -19.77
CA LEU A 313 2.47 12.57 -18.51
C LEU A 313 4.00 12.40 -18.57
N ALA A 314 4.55 11.81 -19.64
CA ALA A 314 5.99 11.67 -19.81
C ALA A 314 6.67 13.01 -20.18
N SER A 315 5.90 13.98 -20.67
CA SER A 315 6.39 15.23 -21.28
C SER A 315 6.19 16.47 -20.40
N TYR A 316 5.61 16.33 -19.21
CA TYR A 316 5.41 17.45 -18.26
C TYR A 316 6.71 17.85 -17.56
#